data_AF-A0AAJ3DLL9-F1
#
_entry.id   AF-A0AAJ3DLL9-F1
#
_cell.length_a   1.000
_cell.length_b   1.000
_cell.length_c   1.000
_cell.angle_alpha   90.00
_cell.angle_beta   90.00
_cell.angle_gamma   90.00
#
_symmetry.space_group_name_H-M   'P 1'
#
loop_
_entity.id
_entity.type
_entity.pdbx_description
1 polymer ?
#
loop_
_entity_poly.entity_id
_entity_poly.type
_entity_poly.pdbx_seq_one_letter_code
_entity_poly.pdbx_strand_id
1 'polypeptide(L)'
;MTFVDQHEAQAVEPGAARKPRVLLLAFNRKPHERVVALAERLLDEGARVDVVVLSDKNWAELADRPDLRFFTLDEAEKRHPVMRAERIVVTNGPRRALNGLSRLSGEGAASRPIEGLRRGQQRVSKAFHKRVFMKVYQNFRPLVLARLFDKRLTGIDLEHDPADLIVASDALSITLGWRLARRFPHTAATTSLVPPPLAEILARP
;
A
#
# COMPACT_ATOMS: atom_id res chain seq x y z
N MET A 1 29.89 37.05 47.39
CA MET A 1 28.75 36.58 46.57
C MET A 1 29.34 36.04 45.28
N THR A 2 29.49 34.72 45.22
CA THR A 2 30.22 34.02 44.16
C THR A 2 29.16 33.28 43.35
N PHE A 3 28.89 33.74 42.13
CA PHE A 3 28.04 33.02 41.19
C PHE A 3 28.90 31.92 40.56
N VAL A 4 28.68 30.69 41.01
CA VAL A 4 29.24 29.50 40.37
C VAL A 4 28.34 29.21 39.17
N ASP A 5 28.86 29.49 38.00
CA ASP A 5 28.26 29.16 36.72
C ASP A 5 28.39 27.64 36.50
N GLN A 6 27.40 26.89 36.99
CA GLN A 6 27.25 25.47 36.67
C GLN A 6 26.66 25.35 35.27
N HIS A 7 27.50 25.57 34.26
CA HIS A 7 27.29 24.95 32.96
C HIS A 7 27.56 23.45 33.11
N GLU A 8 26.59 22.73 33.68
CA GLU A 8 26.44 21.30 33.45
C GLU A 8 26.15 21.12 31.97
N ALA A 9 27.22 20.96 31.19
CA ALA A 9 27.17 20.35 29.89
C ALA A 9 26.51 18.98 30.08
N GLN A 10 25.21 18.92 29.75
CA GLN A 10 24.45 17.68 29.63
C GLN A 10 25.19 16.82 28.61
N ALA A 11 26.04 15.91 29.10
CA ALA A 11 26.63 14.86 28.31
C ALA A 11 25.47 14.02 27.77
N VAL A 12 25.16 14.20 26.49
CA VAL A 12 24.26 13.31 25.76
C VAL A 12 24.89 11.92 25.84
N GLU A 13 24.30 11.03 26.64
CA GLU A 13 24.78 9.65 26.73
C GLU A 13 24.80 9.03 25.32
N PRO A 14 25.95 8.49 24.88
CA PRO A 14 25.99 7.78 23.61
C PRO A 14 25.26 6.44 23.76
N GLY A 15 24.09 6.35 23.13
CA GLY A 15 23.57 5.08 22.65
C GLY A 15 22.71 4.27 23.62
N ALA A 16 21.53 4.77 23.96
CA ALA A 16 20.40 3.84 24.11
C ALA A 16 20.23 3.14 22.75
N ALA A 17 20.64 1.87 22.68
CA ALA A 17 20.58 1.08 21.45
C ALA A 17 19.15 1.13 20.89
N ARG A 18 18.99 1.81 19.76
CA ARG A 18 17.71 2.00 19.13
C ARG A 18 17.13 0.62 18.78
N LYS A 19 15.90 0.35 19.23
CA LYS A 19 15.20 -0.89 18.89
C LYS A 19 15.12 -1.04 17.36
N PRO A 20 15.57 -2.15 16.76
CA PRO A 20 15.55 -2.33 15.31
C PRO A 20 14.13 -2.17 14.77
N ARG A 21 13.95 -1.39 13.70
CA ARG A 21 12.65 -1.11 13.09
C ARG A 21 12.52 -1.89 11.78
N VAL A 22 11.48 -2.68 11.65
CA VAL A 22 11.16 -3.43 10.43
C VAL A 22 9.84 -2.95 9.85
N LEU A 23 9.84 -2.66 8.55
CA LEU A 23 8.65 -2.33 7.79
C LEU A 23 8.21 -3.53 6.95
N LEU A 24 7.11 -4.17 7.34
CA LEU A 24 6.54 -5.33 6.66
C LEU A 24 5.36 -4.91 5.78
N LEU A 25 5.50 -5.06 4.46
CA LEU A 25 4.47 -4.71 3.49
C LEU A 25 3.65 -5.95 3.11
N ALA A 26 2.37 -5.96 3.44
CA ALA A 26 1.46 -7.09 3.23
C ALA A 26 0.09 -6.65 2.73
N PHE A 27 -0.08 -6.63 1.41
CA PHE A 27 -1.28 -6.14 0.72
C PHE A 27 -2.24 -7.25 0.29
N ASN A 28 -1.95 -8.49 0.66
CA ASN A 28 -2.93 -9.56 0.55
C ASN A 28 -4.11 -9.31 1.50
N ARG A 29 -5.32 -9.65 1.05
CA ARG A 29 -6.54 -9.47 1.86
C ARG A 29 -6.50 -10.27 3.15
N LYS A 30 -5.92 -11.48 3.10
CA LYS A 30 -5.68 -12.32 4.28
C LYS A 30 -4.17 -12.44 4.48
N PRO A 31 -3.67 -12.30 5.72
CA PRO A 31 -2.27 -12.61 6.00
C PRO A 31 -2.00 -14.07 5.66
N HIS A 32 -0.88 -14.31 4.98
CA HIS A 32 -0.37 -15.66 4.79
C HIS A 32 0.35 -16.09 6.08
N GLU A 33 0.23 -17.35 6.50
CA GLU A 33 0.85 -17.86 7.75
C GLU A 33 2.33 -17.52 7.85
N ARG A 34 3.09 -17.70 6.77
CA ARG A 34 4.51 -17.29 6.66
C ARG A 34 4.78 -15.81 6.97
N VAL A 35 3.85 -14.92 6.66
CA VAL A 35 3.99 -13.48 6.95
C VAL A 35 3.74 -13.20 8.42
N VAL A 36 2.78 -13.89 9.03
CA VAL A 36 2.54 -13.86 10.48
C VAL A 36 3.75 -14.39 11.22
N ALA A 37 4.23 -15.58 10.85
CA ALA A 37 5.41 -16.21 11.44
C ALA A 37 6.65 -15.32 11.33
N LEU A 38 6.81 -14.61 10.21
CA LEU A 38 7.89 -13.62 10.08
C LEU A 38 7.71 -12.46 11.06
N ALA A 39 6.51 -11.88 11.16
CA ALA A 39 6.26 -10.78 12.09
C ALA A 39 6.54 -11.19 13.54
N GLU A 40 6.08 -12.37 13.96
CA GLU A 40 6.33 -12.94 15.28
C GLU A 40 7.82 -13.16 15.53
N ARG A 41 8.52 -13.79 14.58
CA ARG A 41 9.98 -13.99 14.68
C ARG A 41 10.73 -12.67 14.87
N LEU A 42 10.36 -11.63 14.13
CA LEU A 42 10.99 -10.31 14.25
C LEU A 42 10.69 -9.63 15.60
N LEU A 43 9.48 -9.81 16.14
CA LEU A 43 9.14 -9.32 17.48
C LEU A 43 9.96 -10.07 18.56
N ASP A 44 10.11 -11.39 18.42
CA ASP A 44 10.92 -12.23 19.31
C ASP A 44 12.41 -11.86 19.25
N GLU A 45 12.91 -11.45 18.07
CA GLU A 45 14.25 -10.87 17.89
C GLU A 45 14.38 -9.45 18.52
N GLY A 46 13.33 -8.92 19.13
CA GLY A 46 13.32 -7.63 19.78
C GLY A 46 13.22 -6.47 18.80
N ALA A 47 12.56 -6.65 17.66
CA ALA A 47 12.29 -5.58 16.71
C ALA A 47 10.99 -4.85 17.01
N ARG A 48 10.89 -3.59 16.56
CA ARG A 48 9.63 -2.89 16.35
C ARG A 48 9.17 -3.16 14.93
N VAL A 49 7.98 -3.74 14.77
CA VAL A 49 7.46 -4.16 13.47
C VAL A 49 6.28 -3.26 13.08
N ASP A 50 6.44 -2.54 11.98
CA ASP A 50 5.41 -1.75 11.35
C ASP A 50 4.84 -2.53 10.16
N VAL A 51 3.60 -3.00 10.27
CA VAL A 51 2.94 -3.77 9.21
C VAL A 51 2.02 -2.86 8.40
N VAL A 52 2.33 -2.70 7.11
CA VAL A 52 1.51 -1.93 6.18
C VAL A 52 0.55 -2.87 5.46
N VAL A 53 -0.75 -2.70 5.70
CA VAL A 53 -1.80 -3.59 5.23
C VAL A 53 -2.89 -2.85 4.47
N LEU A 54 -3.55 -3.53 3.54
CA LEU A 54 -4.75 -2.95 2.92
C LEU A 54 -5.89 -2.80 3.93
N SER A 55 -6.06 -3.76 4.84
CA SER A 55 -7.10 -3.76 5.87
C SER A 55 -6.59 -4.51 7.10
N ASP A 56 -6.84 -3.98 8.29
CA ASP A 56 -6.45 -4.57 9.59
C ASP A 56 -7.40 -5.67 10.07
N LYS A 57 -8.60 -5.78 9.48
CA LYS A 57 -9.66 -6.69 9.93
C LYS A 57 -9.24 -8.16 10.08
N ASN A 58 -8.28 -8.60 9.27
CA ASN A 58 -7.80 -9.99 9.28
C ASN A 58 -6.50 -10.17 10.10
N TRP A 59 -6.07 -9.14 10.83
CA TRP A 59 -4.84 -9.12 11.65
C TRP A 59 -5.14 -8.94 13.14
N ALA A 60 -6.41 -9.04 13.54
CA ALA A 60 -6.86 -8.76 14.91
C ALA A 60 -6.14 -9.59 15.99
N GLU A 61 -5.80 -10.84 15.68
CA GLU A 61 -5.09 -11.74 16.62
C GLU A 61 -3.68 -11.25 17.00
N LEU A 62 -3.09 -10.39 16.16
CA LEU A 62 -1.75 -9.83 16.39
C LEU A 62 -1.82 -8.37 16.90
N ALA A 63 -2.99 -7.73 16.86
CA ALA A 63 -3.14 -6.30 17.14
C ALA A 63 -2.69 -5.89 18.54
N ASP A 64 -2.75 -6.81 19.52
CA ASP A 64 -2.42 -6.53 20.92
C ASP A 64 -0.94 -6.74 21.26
N ARG A 65 -0.10 -7.10 20.28
CA ARG A 65 1.33 -7.34 20.53
C ARG A 65 2.07 -6.03 20.81
N PRO A 66 2.87 -5.95 21.90
CA PRO A 66 3.76 -4.82 22.09
C PRO A 66 4.74 -4.74 20.92
N ASP A 67 5.04 -3.52 20.48
CA ASP A 67 5.95 -3.22 19.37
C ASP A 67 5.50 -3.66 17.96
N LEU A 68 4.25 -4.11 17.82
CA LEU A 68 3.61 -4.29 16.52
C LEU A 68 2.66 -3.13 16.24
N ARG A 69 2.80 -2.48 15.08
CA ARG A 69 1.92 -1.38 14.65
C ARG A 69 1.37 -1.65 13.27
N PHE A 70 0.05 -1.49 13.12
CA PHE A 70 -0.61 -1.64 11.84
C PHE A 70 -0.86 -0.28 11.18
N PHE A 71 -0.46 -0.17 9.92
CA PHE A 71 -0.76 0.97 9.06
C PHE A 71 -1.72 0.52 7.97
N THR A 72 -2.98 0.92 8.09
CA THR A 72 -4.04 0.55 7.16
C THR A 72 -4.17 1.53 6.00
N LEU A 73 -4.48 0.98 4.82
CA LEU A 73 -4.69 1.75 3.60
C LEU A 73 -6.18 1.80 3.16
N ASP A 74 -7.06 1.02 3.79
CA ASP A 74 -8.47 0.76 3.38
C ASP A 74 -9.31 2.05 3.25
N GLU A 75 -9.20 2.97 4.22
CA GLU A 75 -9.98 4.22 4.21
C GLU A 75 -9.59 5.17 3.06
N ALA A 76 -8.41 4.97 2.47
CA ALA A 76 -7.91 5.79 1.38
C ALA A 76 -8.22 5.19 0.00
N GLU A 77 -8.22 3.86 -0.17
CA GLU A 77 -8.62 3.21 -1.44
C GLU A 77 -10.08 3.53 -1.78
N LYS A 78 -10.98 3.55 -0.77
CA LYS A 78 -12.39 3.92 -0.94
C LYS A 78 -12.63 5.41 -1.23
N ARG A 79 -11.77 6.31 -0.74
CA ARG A 79 -11.89 7.77 -0.94
C ARG A 79 -11.10 8.28 -2.14
N HIS A 80 -10.32 7.43 -2.81
CA HIS A 80 -9.43 7.87 -3.88
C HIS A 80 -10.21 8.31 -5.12
N PRO A 81 -9.84 9.43 -5.78
CA PRO A 81 -10.45 9.89 -7.02
C PRO A 81 -10.32 8.92 -8.19
N VAL A 82 -9.57 7.80 -8.06
CA VAL A 82 -9.56 6.71 -9.05
C VAL A 82 -10.89 5.93 -9.06
N MET A 83 -11.58 5.78 -7.92
CA MET A 83 -12.98 5.30 -7.86
C MET A 83 -13.96 6.37 -8.41
N ARG A 84 -13.63 7.66 -8.34
CA ARG A 84 -14.43 8.71 -9.00
C ARG A 84 -14.21 8.71 -10.51
N ALA A 85 -12.97 8.54 -10.97
CA ALA A 85 -12.61 8.37 -12.36
C ALA A 85 -13.20 7.07 -12.92
N GLU A 86 -13.30 6.01 -12.12
CA GLU A 86 -14.07 4.80 -12.43
C GLU A 86 -15.53 5.15 -12.73
N ARG A 87 -16.21 5.95 -11.89
CA ARG A 87 -17.58 6.39 -12.21
C ARG A 87 -17.61 7.15 -13.53
N ILE A 88 -16.67 8.06 -13.78
CA ILE A 88 -16.59 8.86 -15.03
C ILE A 88 -16.29 7.99 -16.26
N VAL A 89 -15.36 7.04 -16.17
CA VAL A 89 -14.93 6.15 -17.27
C VAL A 89 -15.98 5.07 -17.53
N VAL A 90 -16.62 4.52 -16.49
CA VAL A 90 -17.69 3.52 -16.61
C VAL A 90 -18.99 4.16 -17.07
N THR A 91 -19.30 5.42 -16.71
CA THR A 91 -20.49 6.12 -17.23
C THR A 91 -20.28 6.73 -18.62
N ASN A 92 -19.09 7.25 -18.94
CA ASN A 92 -18.81 7.88 -20.25
C ASN A 92 -18.21 6.93 -21.29
N GLY A 93 -17.62 5.82 -20.88
CA GLY A 93 -17.07 4.79 -21.77
C GLY A 93 -18.11 4.21 -22.72
N PRO A 94 -19.30 3.79 -22.24
CA PRO A 94 -20.38 3.34 -23.12
C PRO A 94 -20.82 4.42 -24.10
N ARG A 95 -20.89 5.69 -23.67
CA ARG A 95 -21.29 6.81 -24.54
C ARG A 95 -20.30 7.04 -25.69
N ARG A 96 -18.99 6.99 -25.43
CA ARG A 96 -17.97 7.15 -26.48
C ARG A 96 -17.87 5.95 -27.42
N ALA A 97 -17.99 4.73 -26.90
CA ALA A 97 -18.01 3.54 -27.74
C ALA A 97 -19.27 3.47 -28.61
N LEU A 98 -20.44 3.84 -28.07
CA LEU A 98 -21.69 3.93 -28.84
C LEU A 98 -21.62 5.05 -29.87
N ASN A 99 -21.09 6.24 -29.53
CA ASN A 99 -20.94 7.32 -30.50
C ASN A 99 -19.91 6.99 -31.60
N GLY A 100 -18.89 6.20 -31.30
CA GLY A 100 -17.93 5.68 -32.27
C GLY A 100 -18.55 4.65 -33.21
N LEU A 101 -19.37 3.72 -32.68
CA LEU A 101 -20.11 2.77 -33.51
C LEU A 101 -21.25 3.43 -34.30
N SER A 102 -21.92 4.44 -33.75
CA SER A 102 -23.00 5.20 -34.43
C SER A 102 -22.46 6.02 -35.62
N ARG A 103 -21.18 6.38 -35.60
CA ARG A 103 -20.51 7.04 -36.73
C ARG A 103 -20.04 6.06 -37.81
N LEU A 104 -19.94 4.77 -37.48
CA LEU A 104 -19.54 3.70 -38.41
C LEU A 104 -20.74 2.89 -38.94
N SER A 105 -21.86 2.88 -38.22
CA SER A 105 -23.16 2.38 -38.67
C SER A 105 -23.98 3.56 -39.14
N GLY A 106 -23.95 3.81 -40.46
CA GLY A 106 -24.61 4.93 -41.11
C GLY A 106 -26.10 5.08 -40.78
N GLU A 107 -26.58 6.30 -41.05
CA GLU A 107 -27.97 6.77 -40.98
C GLU A 107 -28.99 5.67 -41.29
N GLY A 108 -29.85 5.31 -40.32
CA GLY A 108 -30.94 4.38 -40.62
C GLY A 108 -31.67 3.69 -39.46
N ALA A 109 -31.66 4.20 -38.23
CA ALA A 109 -32.48 3.59 -37.16
C ALA A 109 -33.16 4.64 -36.29
N ALA A 110 -34.16 5.31 -36.88
CA ALA A 110 -35.22 5.95 -36.14
C ALA A 110 -35.96 4.92 -35.26
N SER A 111 -36.31 5.33 -34.04
CA SER A 111 -37.37 4.77 -33.18
C SER A 111 -37.26 3.29 -32.79
N ARG A 112 -36.61 3.00 -31.65
CA ARG A 112 -36.86 1.77 -30.86
C ARG A 112 -37.08 2.12 -29.37
N PRO A 113 -38.00 1.41 -28.67
CA PRO A 113 -38.55 1.81 -27.39
C PRO A 113 -37.50 1.79 -26.26
N ILE A 114 -37.51 2.86 -25.47
CA ILE A 114 -36.44 3.28 -24.55
C ILE A 114 -36.29 2.34 -23.32
N GLU A 115 -37.29 1.49 -23.03
CA GLU A 115 -37.29 0.54 -21.91
C GLU A 115 -36.32 -0.65 -22.09
N GLY A 116 -36.22 -1.20 -23.31
CA GLY A 116 -35.41 -2.39 -23.60
C GLY A 116 -33.91 -2.11 -23.66
N LEU A 117 -33.55 -0.88 -24.03
CA LEU A 117 -32.16 -0.42 -24.11
C LEU A 117 -31.49 -0.37 -22.74
N ARG A 118 -32.24 -0.12 -21.66
CA ARG A 118 -31.72 0.03 -20.30
C ARG A 118 -31.16 -1.29 -19.74
N ARG A 119 -31.82 -2.42 -20.01
CA ARG A 119 -31.36 -3.76 -19.62
C ARG A 119 -30.18 -4.25 -20.46
N GLY A 120 -30.18 -3.93 -21.76
CA GLY A 120 -29.04 -4.19 -22.66
C GLY A 120 -27.80 -3.39 -22.26
N GLN A 121 -27.98 -2.10 -21.99
CA GLN A 121 -26.93 -1.19 -21.55
C GLN A 121 -26.33 -1.61 -20.20
N GLN A 122 -27.15 -2.09 -19.24
CA GLN A 122 -26.62 -2.61 -17.97
C GLN A 122 -25.78 -3.87 -18.17
N ARG A 123 -26.18 -4.79 -19.06
CA ARG A 123 -25.39 -6.00 -19.36
C ARG A 123 -24.10 -5.67 -20.08
N VAL A 124 -24.14 -4.77 -21.06
CA VAL A 124 -22.95 -4.29 -21.78
C VAL A 124 -22.02 -3.52 -20.84
N SER A 125 -22.56 -2.67 -19.97
CA SER A 125 -21.77 -1.94 -18.96
C SER A 125 -21.13 -2.90 -17.96
N LYS A 126 -21.84 -3.93 -17.48
CA LYS A 126 -21.28 -4.96 -16.59
C LYS A 126 -20.19 -5.78 -17.31
N ALA A 127 -20.42 -6.15 -18.56
CA ALA A 127 -19.46 -6.91 -19.35
C ALA A 127 -18.19 -6.08 -19.67
N PHE A 128 -18.35 -4.83 -20.06
CA PHE A 128 -17.24 -3.90 -20.29
C PHE A 128 -16.45 -3.64 -19.01
N HIS A 129 -17.15 -3.41 -17.90
CA HIS A 129 -16.53 -3.24 -16.60
C HIS A 129 -15.71 -4.49 -16.19
N LYS A 130 -16.30 -5.69 -16.29
CA LYS A 130 -15.60 -6.93 -15.93
C LYS A 130 -14.44 -7.28 -16.86
N ARG A 131 -14.53 -6.96 -18.15
CA ARG A 131 -13.60 -7.47 -19.18
C ARG A 131 -12.50 -6.50 -19.56
N VAL A 132 -12.82 -5.20 -19.60
CA VAL A 132 -11.88 -4.14 -20.01
C VAL A 132 -11.41 -3.37 -18.78
N PHE A 133 -12.34 -2.87 -17.97
CA PHE A 133 -11.96 -2.05 -16.82
C PHE A 133 -11.18 -2.86 -15.79
N MET A 134 -11.64 -4.04 -15.37
CA MET A 134 -10.89 -4.86 -14.40
C MET A 134 -9.51 -5.28 -14.91
N LYS A 135 -9.34 -5.60 -16.20
CA LYS A 135 -8.03 -5.95 -16.78
C LYS A 135 -7.08 -4.76 -16.81
N VAL A 136 -7.55 -3.60 -17.26
CA VAL A 136 -6.74 -2.38 -17.30
C VAL A 136 -6.45 -1.91 -15.86
N TYR A 137 -7.42 -1.96 -14.98
CA TYR A 137 -7.27 -1.63 -13.56
C TYR A 137 -6.27 -2.55 -12.88
N GLN A 138 -6.29 -3.85 -13.13
CA GLN A 138 -5.29 -4.78 -12.58
C GLN A 138 -3.85 -4.35 -12.93
N ASN A 139 -3.63 -3.79 -14.12
CA ASN A 139 -2.32 -3.31 -14.55
C ASN A 139 -1.92 -1.96 -13.92
N PHE A 140 -2.88 -1.06 -13.70
CA PHE A 140 -2.60 0.27 -13.10
C PHE A 140 -2.72 0.30 -11.59
N ARG A 141 -3.35 -0.71 -10.97
CA ARG A 141 -3.55 -0.82 -9.52
C ARG A 141 -2.23 -0.70 -8.75
N PRO A 142 -1.10 -1.33 -9.17
CA PRO A 142 0.19 -1.15 -8.50
C PRO A 142 0.66 0.31 -8.48
N LEU A 143 0.48 1.05 -9.58
CA LEU A 143 0.87 2.46 -9.69
C LEU A 143 -0.03 3.40 -8.87
N VAL A 144 -1.34 3.13 -8.87
CA VAL A 144 -2.32 3.89 -8.06
C VAL A 144 -2.04 3.69 -6.58
N LEU A 145 -1.83 2.44 -6.17
CA LEU A 145 -1.41 2.10 -4.83
C LEU A 145 -0.09 2.82 -4.50
N ALA A 146 0.88 2.82 -5.41
CA ALA A 146 2.14 3.53 -5.26
C ALA A 146 1.99 5.03 -4.96
N ARG A 147 1.07 5.72 -5.63
CA ARG A 147 0.80 7.14 -5.39
C ARG A 147 0.00 7.39 -4.11
N LEU A 148 -0.82 6.42 -3.69
CA LEU A 148 -1.50 6.43 -2.40
C LEU A 148 -0.49 6.27 -1.25
N PHE A 149 0.55 5.47 -1.48
CA PHE A 149 1.62 5.23 -0.51
C PHE A 149 2.38 6.51 -0.16
N ASP A 150 2.72 7.39 -1.12
CA ASP A 150 3.47 8.62 -0.83
C ASP A 150 2.79 9.55 0.20
N LYS A 151 1.45 9.59 0.26
CA LYS A 151 0.71 10.45 1.19
C LYS A 151 0.55 9.87 2.59
N ARG A 152 0.58 8.55 2.73
CA ARG A 152 0.37 7.85 4.01
C ARG A 152 1.67 7.39 4.64
N LEU A 153 2.71 7.18 3.84
CA LEU A 153 4.07 7.01 4.33
C LEU A 153 4.53 8.24 5.13
N THR A 154 3.95 9.43 4.95
CA THR A 154 4.20 10.57 5.86
C THR A 154 3.81 10.27 7.32
N GLY A 155 2.85 9.37 7.56
CA GLY A 155 2.49 8.93 8.91
C GLY A 155 3.41 7.86 9.47
N ILE A 156 4.19 7.19 8.61
CA ILE A 156 5.26 6.27 9.00
C ILE A 156 6.53 7.12 8.92
N ASP A 157 6.88 7.80 10.01
CA ASP A 157 8.02 8.73 10.03
C ASP A 157 9.36 8.00 9.76
N LEU A 158 9.62 7.70 8.48
CA LEU A 158 10.80 6.99 7.98
C LEU A 158 11.95 7.96 7.71
N GLU A 159 11.71 9.26 7.76
CA GLU A 159 12.73 10.29 7.55
C GLU A 159 13.51 10.55 8.84
N HIS A 160 12.83 10.69 9.99
CA HIS A 160 13.48 10.89 11.28
C HIS A 160 13.80 9.57 11.98
N ASP A 161 13.03 8.52 11.70
CA ASP A 161 13.20 7.19 12.27
C ASP A 161 13.22 6.15 11.10
N PRO A 162 14.35 5.98 10.39
CA PRO A 162 14.41 5.10 9.23
C PRO A 162 14.06 3.65 9.58
N ALA A 163 13.61 2.84 8.62
CA ALA A 163 13.54 1.40 8.83
C ALA A 163 14.93 0.78 8.62
N ASP A 164 15.25 -0.26 9.38
CA ASP A 164 16.46 -1.04 9.24
C ASP A 164 16.26 -2.15 8.19
N LEU A 165 15.03 -2.66 8.08
CA LEU A 165 14.63 -3.67 7.10
C LEU A 165 13.25 -3.36 6.52
N ILE A 166 13.11 -3.47 5.20
CA ILE A 166 11.85 -3.47 4.47
C ILE A 166 11.61 -4.87 3.89
N VAL A 167 10.49 -5.49 4.23
CA VAL A 167 10.09 -6.78 3.66
C VAL A 167 8.82 -6.62 2.84
N ALA A 168 8.91 -6.90 1.54
CA ALA A 168 7.76 -6.96 0.64
C ALA A 168 7.26 -8.41 0.53
N SER A 169 6.12 -8.71 1.14
CA SER A 169 5.62 -10.09 1.27
C SER A 169 4.83 -10.63 0.07
N ASP A 170 4.33 -9.75 -0.79
CA ASP A 170 3.48 -10.11 -1.92
C ASP A 170 3.73 -9.25 -3.16
N ALA A 171 3.24 -9.72 -4.32
CA ALA A 171 3.46 -9.07 -5.61
C ALA A 171 2.99 -7.60 -5.68
N LEU A 172 1.91 -7.24 -4.98
CA LEU A 172 1.43 -5.85 -4.94
C LEU A 172 2.35 -4.98 -4.08
N SER A 173 2.94 -5.56 -3.03
CA SER A 173 3.85 -4.87 -2.12
C SER A 173 5.25 -4.63 -2.71
N ILE A 174 5.71 -5.46 -3.65
CA ILE A 174 7.06 -5.34 -4.26
C ILE A 174 7.28 -3.97 -4.89
N THR A 175 6.27 -3.42 -5.58
CA THR A 175 6.40 -2.10 -6.24
C THR A 175 6.65 -1.00 -5.22
N LEU A 176 6.00 -1.07 -4.05
CA LEU A 176 6.23 -0.13 -2.96
C LEU A 176 7.59 -0.37 -2.30
N GLY A 177 7.91 -1.63 -2.01
CA GLY A 177 9.20 -2.00 -1.43
C GLY A 177 10.36 -1.48 -2.27
N TRP A 178 10.30 -1.63 -3.60
CA TRP A 178 11.30 -1.10 -4.52
C TRP A 178 11.38 0.44 -4.48
N ARG A 179 10.25 1.14 -4.43
CA ARG A 179 10.25 2.61 -4.33
C ARG A 179 10.85 3.09 -3.01
N LEU A 180 10.51 2.43 -1.91
CA LEU A 180 11.05 2.75 -0.59
C LEU A 180 12.55 2.48 -0.53
N ALA A 181 13.01 1.34 -1.06
CA ALA A 181 14.44 1.04 -1.16
C ALA A 181 15.21 2.09 -1.98
N ARG A 182 14.60 2.62 -3.05
CA ARG A 182 15.20 3.73 -3.82
C ARG A 182 15.23 5.06 -3.08
N ARG A 183 14.23 5.32 -2.23
CA ARG A 183 14.15 6.56 -1.43
C ARG A 183 15.06 6.51 -0.21
N PHE A 184 15.22 5.34 0.38
CA PHE A 184 16.02 5.06 1.57
C PHE A 184 17.09 4.02 1.23
N PRO A 185 18.16 4.41 0.51
CA PRO A 185 19.16 3.47 -0.03
C PRO A 185 19.96 2.74 1.05
N HIS A 186 19.97 3.24 2.28
CA HIS A 186 20.65 2.63 3.42
C HIS A 186 19.80 1.57 4.15
N THR A 187 18.52 1.44 3.80
CA THR A 187 17.63 0.44 4.39
C THR A 187 17.75 -0.87 3.62
N ALA A 188 18.00 -1.98 4.30
CA ALA A 188 17.95 -3.30 3.68
C ALA A 188 16.53 -3.59 3.17
N ALA A 189 16.39 -4.01 1.92
CA ALA A 189 15.10 -4.35 1.34
C ALA A 189 15.12 -5.76 0.77
N THR A 190 14.06 -6.53 1.03
CA THR A 190 13.95 -7.92 0.59
C THR A 190 12.51 -8.32 0.28
N THR A 191 12.37 -9.32 -0.57
CA THR A 191 11.10 -10.02 -0.82
C THR A 191 11.08 -11.40 -0.16
N SER A 192 12.15 -11.79 0.53
CA SER A 192 12.23 -13.07 1.24
C SER A 192 11.43 -12.99 2.53
N LEU A 193 10.58 -14.00 2.77
CA LEU A 193 9.89 -14.18 4.05
C LEU A 193 10.76 -14.86 5.11
N VAL A 194 11.99 -15.23 4.74
CA VAL A 194 13.02 -15.73 5.66
C VAL A 194 14.26 -14.86 5.44
N PRO A 195 14.24 -13.60 5.89
CA PRO A 195 15.43 -12.77 5.84
C PRO A 195 16.46 -13.29 6.87
N PRO A 196 17.74 -12.95 6.69
CA PRO A 196 18.77 -13.17 7.70
C PRO A 196 18.35 -12.59 9.07
N PRO A 197 18.95 -13.07 10.17
CA PRO A 197 18.73 -12.48 11.49
C PRO A 197 18.96 -10.97 11.49
N LEU A 198 18.17 -10.21 12.25
CA LEU A 198 18.31 -8.76 12.29
C LEU A 198 19.70 -8.30 12.73
N ALA A 199 20.33 -9.03 13.66
CA ALA A 199 21.70 -8.75 14.08
C ALA A 199 22.69 -8.74 12.90
N GLU A 200 22.54 -9.65 11.93
CA GLU A 200 23.38 -9.69 10.73
C GLU A 200 23.07 -8.54 9.77
N ILE A 201 21.80 -8.12 9.69
CA ILE A 201 21.39 -7.02 8.82
C ILE A 201 21.93 -5.69 9.36
N LEU A 202 21.84 -5.49 10.67
CA LEU A 202 22.31 -4.28 11.35
C LEU A 202 23.84 -4.18 11.40
N ALA A 203 24.54 -5.32 11.30
CA ALA A 203 25.99 -5.35 11.23
C ALA A 203 26.56 -5.00 9.84
N ARG A 204 25.71 -4.83 8.82
CA ARG A 204 26.15 -4.45 7.48
C ARG A 204 26.37 -2.93 7.41
N PRO A 205 27.49 -2.49 6.81
CA PRO A 205 27.85 -1.08 6.68
C PRO A 205 26.96 -0.31 5.71
#